data_AF-A0A817EVJ6-F1
#
_entry.id   AF-A0A817EVJ6-F1
#
_cell.length_a   1.000
_cell.length_b   1.000
_cell.length_c   1.000
_cell.angle_alpha   90.00
_cell.angle_beta   90.00
_cell.angle_gamma   90.00
#
_symmetry.space_group_name_H-M   'P 1'
#
loop_
_entity.id
_entity.type
_entity.pdbx_description
1 polymer ?
#
loop_
_entity_poly.entity_id
_entity_poly.type
_entity_poly.pdbx_seq_one_letter_code
_entity_poly.pdbx_strand_id
1 'polypeptide(L)'
;MGMTSPELLKLVKNCPHGTEALITRIIHILTQQMPPSHEIVEIIRDLYYKRISDVRLLIPVLTGLEKSEIINALPKFIKLSPPVVKEVFNRLLDSSRTSQTSLLSPSELLIALHRISLEECELRTIINATSVCFNERSIYTDDILAVVLQQLVEMSPIPILFMRTVLQTFSLYPKMANFIMIILQRLITKQAWKQARIWEGFIKCCEKTRPHSFPILLQLPPSQLKHVLQITSELRDGLVRYLCSMPIAQRSSIPSSILIVIEDDSKNVALIPPSNSA
;
A
#
# COMPACT_ATOMS: atom_id res chain seq x y z
N MET A 1 8.98 17.99 -38.62
CA MET A 1 8.26 16.73 -38.90
C MET A 1 7.27 16.51 -37.77
N GLY A 2 5.98 16.28 -38.08
CA GLY A 2 4.94 16.05 -37.08
C GLY A 2 4.74 14.56 -36.77
N MET A 3 3.96 14.25 -35.74
CA MET A 3 3.62 12.88 -35.30
C MET A 3 2.90 12.04 -36.36
N THR A 4 2.32 12.66 -37.38
CA THR A 4 1.60 11.99 -38.48
C THR A 4 2.45 11.83 -39.75
N SER A 5 3.75 12.16 -39.70
CA SER A 5 4.64 12.00 -40.87
C SER A 5 4.78 10.51 -41.23
N PRO A 6 4.45 10.10 -42.46
CA PRO A 6 4.53 8.70 -42.87
C PRO A 6 5.97 8.17 -42.87
N GLU A 7 6.97 9.03 -43.08
CA GLU A 7 8.39 8.67 -43.00
C GLU A 7 8.78 8.32 -41.56
N LEU A 8 8.31 9.11 -40.60
CA LEU A 8 8.52 8.86 -39.18
C LEU A 8 7.82 7.56 -38.76
N LEU A 9 6.56 7.37 -39.13
CA LEU A 9 5.82 6.14 -38.78
C LEU A 9 6.50 4.90 -39.36
N LYS A 10 7.01 4.98 -40.61
CA LYS A 10 7.82 3.92 -41.23
C LYS A 10 9.13 3.67 -40.48
N LEU A 11 9.83 4.73 -40.07
CA LEU A 11 11.08 4.63 -39.31
C LEU A 11 10.87 3.95 -37.96
N VAL A 12 9.82 4.33 -37.23
CA VAL A 12 9.48 3.73 -35.93
C VAL A 12 9.09 2.26 -36.11
N LYS A 13 8.24 1.95 -37.10
CA LYS A 13 7.81 0.58 -37.41
C LYS A 13 8.97 -0.34 -37.81
N ASN A 14 9.91 0.17 -38.62
CA ASN A 14 11.04 -0.59 -39.14
C ASN A 14 12.36 -0.26 -38.41
N CYS A 15 12.28 0.07 -37.11
CA CYS A 15 13.42 0.48 -36.27
C CYS A 15 14.72 -0.27 -36.63
N PRO A 16 15.76 0.37 -37.16
CA PRO A 16 17.05 -0.30 -37.37
C PRO A 16 17.63 -0.78 -36.02
N HIS A 17 18.32 -1.91 -36.02
CA HIS A 17 19.00 -2.40 -34.81
C HIS A 17 20.02 -1.37 -34.31
N GLY A 18 20.02 -1.10 -33.00
CA GLY A 18 20.92 -0.12 -32.38
C GLY A 18 20.41 1.33 -32.39
N THR A 19 19.22 1.60 -32.95
CA THR A 19 18.62 2.95 -32.99
C THR A 19 17.48 3.14 -31.97
N GLU A 20 17.26 2.16 -31.08
CA GLU A 20 16.15 2.13 -30.13
C GLU A 20 16.14 3.35 -29.20
N ALA A 21 17.33 3.78 -28.74
CA ALA A 21 17.47 4.96 -27.89
C ALA A 21 17.13 6.26 -28.64
N LEU A 22 17.47 6.35 -29.93
CA LEU A 22 17.14 7.49 -30.78
C LEU A 22 15.64 7.55 -31.01
N ILE A 23 15.00 6.43 -31.32
CA ILE A 23 13.53 6.37 -31.50
C ILE A 23 12.83 6.76 -30.21
N THR A 24 13.24 6.21 -29.07
CA THR A 24 12.70 6.60 -27.76
C THR A 24 12.80 8.11 -27.54
N ARG A 25 13.93 8.73 -27.92
CA ARG A 25 14.12 10.18 -27.79
C ARG A 25 13.26 10.98 -28.77
N ILE A 26 13.15 10.55 -30.02
CA ILE A 26 12.29 11.21 -31.04
C ILE A 26 10.84 11.21 -30.58
N ILE A 27 10.32 10.05 -30.17
CA ILE A 27 8.95 9.93 -29.67
C ILE A 27 8.76 10.83 -28.45
N HIS A 28 9.68 10.79 -27.48
CA HIS A 28 9.59 11.64 -26.29
C HIS A 28 9.50 13.13 -26.66
N ILE A 29 10.30 13.60 -27.63
CA ILE A 29 10.25 15.00 -28.10
C ILE A 29 8.91 15.31 -28.75
N LEU A 30 8.39 14.40 -29.58
CA LEU A 30 7.13 14.60 -30.30
C LEU A 30 5.91 14.64 -29.37
N THR A 31 5.92 13.85 -28.30
CA THR A 31 4.81 13.77 -27.34
C THR A 31 4.99 14.71 -26.14
N GLN A 32 5.99 15.60 -26.15
CA GLN A 32 6.20 16.55 -25.05
C GLN A 32 5.15 17.65 -25.00
N GLN A 33 4.69 18.12 -26.17
CA GLN A 33 3.81 19.29 -26.31
C GLN A 33 2.39 18.93 -26.72
N MET A 34 2.18 17.72 -27.25
CA MET A 34 0.88 17.25 -27.74
C MET A 34 0.68 15.79 -27.33
N PRO A 35 -0.56 15.36 -27.05
CA PRO A 35 -0.86 13.97 -26.78
C PRO A 35 -0.48 13.09 -27.99
N PRO A 36 -0.05 11.84 -27.76
CA PRO A 36 0.32 10.93 -28.83
C PRO A 36 -0.89 10.59 -29.71
N SER A 37 -0.69 10.52 -31.03
CA SER A 37 -1.72 10.03 -31.95
C SER A 37 -1.95 8.53 -31.77
N HIS A 38 -3.16 8.05 -32.06
CA HIS A 38 -3.51 6.64 -31.98
C HIS A 38 -2.55 5.75 -32.79
N GLU A 39 -2.17 6.19 -33.99
CA GLU A 39 -1.21 5.47 -34.83
C GLU A 39 0.18 5.31 -34.19
N ILE A 40 0.69 6.36 -33.53
CA ILE A 40 1.97 6.28 -32.81
C ILE A 40 1.88 5.31 -31.62
N VAL A 41 0.77 5.36 -30.88
CA VAL A 41 0.53 4.47 -29.75
C VAL A 41 0.55 3.00 -30.20
N GLU A 42 -0.20 2.67 -31.25
CA GLU A 42 -0.24 1.32 -31.85
C GLU A 42 1.15 0.83 -32.25
N ILE A 43 1.91 1.65 -32.98
CA ILE A 43 3.25 1.27 -33.47
C ILE A 43 4.21 1.05 -32.30
N ILE A 44 4.19 1.91 -31.29
CA ILE A 44 5.07 1.79 -30.12
C ILE A 44 4.70 0.58 -29.28
N ARG A 45 3.40 0.32 -29.10
CA ARG A 45 2.90 -0.86 -28.41
C ARG A 45 3.41 -2.12 -29.11
N ASP A 46 3.26 -2.19 -30.42
CA ASP A 46 3.76 -3.30 -31.24
C ASP A 46 5.28 -3.45 -31.12
N LEU A 47 6.02 -2.34 -31.20
CA LEU A 47 7.48 -2.34 -31.09
C LEU A 47 7.95 -2.87 -29.73
N TYR A 48 7.26 -2.49 -28.65
CA TYR A 48 7.56 -2.94 -27.29
C TYR A 48 7.31 -4.44 -27.12
N TYR A 49 6.13 -4.94 -27.52
CA TYR A 49 5.80 -6.35 -27.31
C TYR A 49 6.50 -7.31 -28.27
N LYS A 50 6.84 -6.87 -29.48
CA LYS A 50 7.43 -7.74 -30.51
C LYS A 50 8.95 -7.68 -30.58
N ARG A 51 9.58 -6.58 -30.13
CA ARG A 51 11.00 -6.35 -30.45
C ARG A 51 11.83 -5.72 -29.33
N ILE A 52 11.34 -4.69 -28.64
CA ILE A 52 12.11 -3.89 -27.68
C ILE A 52 11.51 -4.04 -26.29
N SER A 53 12.19 -4.75 -25.39
CA SER A 53 11.70 -4.95 -24.03
C SER A 53 11.98 -3.79 -23.05
N ASP A 54 12.47 -2.65 -23.54
CA ASP A 54 12.70 -1.45 -22.72
C ASP A 54 11.39 -0.70 -22.47
N VAL A 55 10.91 -0.75 -21.21
CA VAL A 55 9.65 -0.12 -20.79
C VAL A 55 9.67 1.41 -20.95
N ARG A 56 10.85 2.05 -21.03
CA ARG A 56 10.96 3.50 -21.23
C ARG A 56 10.34 3.96 -22.54
N LEU A 57 10.22 3.07 -23.52
CA LEU A 57 9.54 3.33 -24.78
C LEU A 57 8.04 3.63 -24.60
N LEU A 58 7.42 3.11 -23.53
CA LEU A 58 6.01 3.34 -23.23
C LEU A 58 5.75 4.68 -22.54
N ILE A 59 6.74 5.28 -21.87
CA ILE A 59 6.58 6.52 -21.08
C ILE A 59 6.02 7.69 -21.91
N PRO A 60 6.50 7.94 -23.14
CA PRO A 60 5.96 8.98 -24.02
C PRO A 60 4.49 8.78 -24.41
N VAL A 61 4.02 7.53 -24.49
CA VAL A 61 2.68 7.17 -24.95
C VAL A 61 1.73 6.71 -23.85
N LEU A 62 2.10 6.89 -22.57
CA LEU A 62 1.31 6.45 -21.42
C LEU A 62 -0.16 6.86 -21.49
N THR A 63 -0.46 8.07 -21.98
CA THR A 63 -1.83 8.59 -22.08
C THR A 63 -2.69 7.90 -23.13
N GLY A 64 -2.08 7.16 -24.06
CA GLY A 64 -2.79 6.38 -25.07
C GLY A 64 -2.92 4.89 -24.73
N LEU A 65 -2.32 4.43 -23.63
CA LEU A 65 -2.38 3.04 -23.21
C LEU A 65 -3.65 2.75 -22.42
N GLU A 66 -4.12 1.50 -22.51
CA GLU A 66 -5.19 1.05 -21.63
C GLU A 66 -4.70 0.92 -20.19
N LYS A 67 -5.64 1.08 -19.25
CA LYS A 67 -5.36 0.95 -17.81
C LYS A 67 -4.76 -0.42 -17.44
N SER A 68 -5.21 -1.49 -18.08
CA SER A 68 -4.68 -2.85 -17.93
C SER A 68 -3.20 -2.92 -18.33
N GLU A 69 -2.83 -2.32 -19.46
CA GLU A 69 -1.45 -2.25 -19.95
C GLU A 69 -0.55 -1.47 -19.00
N ILE A 70 -1.03 -0.35 -18.49
CA ILE A 70 -0.31 0.47 -17.50
C ILE A 70 -0.03 -0.35 -16.23
N ILE A 71 -1.04 -1.03 -15.69
CA ILE A 71 -0.90 -1.84 -14.47
C ILE A 71 0.09 -3.00 -14.71
N ASN A 72 0.02 -3.66 -15.86
CA ASN A 72 0.94 -4.75 -16.23
C ASN A 72 2.38 -4.27 -16.43
N ALA A 73 2.58 -3.02 -16.88
CA ALA A 73 3.91 -2.42 -17.03
C ALA A 73 4.45 -1.81 -15.72
N LEU A 74 3.62 -1.62 -14.70
CA LEU A 74 3.98 -0.97 -13.43
C LEU A 74 5.19 -1.61 -12.73
N PRO A 75 5.33 -2.95 -12.63
CA PRO A 75 6.53 -3.58 -12.04
C PRO A 75 7.82 -3.21 -12.77
N LYS A 76 7.75 -2.97 -14.09
CA LYS A 76 8.91 -2.56 -14.90
C LYS A 76 9.20 -1.07 -14.73
N PHE A 77 8.18 -0.23 -14.64
CA PHE A 77 8.36 1.21 -14.40
C PHE A 77 9.04 1.49 -13.06
N ILE A 78 8.65 0.81 -11.98
CA ILE A 78 9.21 1.07 -10.64
C ILE A 78 10.66 0.59 -10.47
N LYS A 79 11.18 -0.23 -11.40
CA LYS A 79 12.60 -0.63 -11.47
C LYS A 79 13.50 0.43 -12.10
N LEU A 80 12.92 1.46 -12.72
CA LEU A 80 13.68 2.58 -13.29
C LEU A 80 14.25 3.46 -12.18
N SER A 81 15.07 4.45 -12.56
CA SER A 81 15.67 5.37 -11.60
C SER A 81 14.60 6.22 -10.90
N PRO A 82 14.82 6.62 -9.63
CA PRO A 82 13.86 7.43 -8.86
C PRO A 82 13.28 8.66 -9.58
N PRO A 83 14.05 9.49 -10.32
CA PRO A 83 13.47 10.63 -11.05
C PRO A 83 12.50 10.18 -12.15
N VAL A 84 12.79 9.06 -12.83
CA VAL A 84 11.93 8.52 -13.89
C VAL A 84 10.65 7.92 -13.28
N VAL A 85 10.76 7.21 -12.15
CA VAL A 85 9.58 6.71 -11.41
C VAL A 85 8.65 7.86 -11.02
N LYS A 86 9.21 8.95 -10.49
CA LYS A 86 8.45 10.15 -10.13
C LYS A 86 7.79 10.79 -11.35
N GLU A 87 8.49 10.89 -12.48
CA GLU A 87 7.91 11.39 -13.73
C GLU A 87 6.75 10.52 -14.21
N VAL A 88 6.91 9.20 -14.19
CA VAL A 88 5.84 8.26 -14.57
C VAL A 88 4.62 8.44 -13.66
N PHE A 89 4.80 8.49 -12.35
CA PHE A 89 3.69 8.66 -11.41
C PHE A 89 2.98 9.99 -11.63
N ASN A 90 3.72 11.07 -11.84
CA ASN A 90 3.11 12.36 -12.17
C ASN A 90 2.28 12.24 -13.45
N ARG A 91 2.81 11.66 -14.53
CA ARG A 91 2.05 11.47 -15.78
C ARG A 91 0.79 10.60 -15.60
N LEU A 92 0.84 9.60 -14.73
CA LEU A 92 -0.31 8.73 -14.45
C LEU A 92 -1.43 9.44 -13.67
N LEU A 93 -1.05 10.38 -12.80
CA LEU A 93 -1.95 11.11 -11.91
C LEU A 93 -2.37 12.49 -12.47
N ASP A 94 -1.67 12.99 -13.48
CA ASP A 94 -1.87 14.33 -14.03
C ASP A 94 -3.13 14.40 -14.91
N SER A 95 -4.15 15.11 -14.43
CA SER A 95 -5.38 15.43 -15.17
C SER A 95 -5.24 16.65 -16.09
N SER A 96 -4.11 17.36 -16.07
CA SER A 96 -3.99 18.70 -16.68
C SER A 96 -3.53 18.70 -18.15
N ARG A 97 -2.86 17.64 -18.61
CA ARG A 97 -2.23 17.60 -19.96
C ARG A 97 -3.15 17.16 -21.08
N THR A 98 -4.27 16.54 -20.74
CA THR A 98 -5.27 16.05 -21.68
C THR A 98 -6.62 16.44 -21.11
N SER A 99 -7.56 16.91 -21.93
CA SER A 99 -8.96 17.13 -21.53
C SER A 99 -9.71 15.83 -21.16
N GLN A 100 -8.95 14.79 -20.79
CA GLN A 100 -9.36 13.46 -20.37
C GLN A 100 -9.08 13.30 -18.88
N THR A 101 -9.90 12.49 -18.21
CA THR A 101 -9.71 12.09 -16.82
C THR A 101 -8.34 11.46 -16.61
N SER A 102 -7.72 11.68 -15.44
CA SER A 102 -6.46 11.03 -15.03
C SER A 102 -6.47 9.52 -15.33
N LEU A 103 -5.37 8.97 -15.83
CA LEU A 103 -5.26 7.55 -16.21
C LEU A 103 -5.49 6.61 -15.03
N LEU A 104 -4.95 7.00 -13.86
CA LEU A 104 -5.18 6.35 -12.59
C LEU A 104 -5.50 7.41 -11.54
N SER A 105 -6.42 7.10 -10.64
CA SER A 105 -6.53 7.89 -9.42
C SER A 105 -5.36 7.59 -8.46
N PRO A 106 -5.06 8.48 -7.49
CA PRO A 106 -4.03 8.22 -6.49
C PRO A 106 -4.24 6.91 -5.71
N SER A 107 -5.49 6.61 -5.36
CA SER A 107 -5.81 5.37 -4.64
C SER A 107 -5.56 4.15 -5.51
N GLU A 108 -5.91 4.19 -6.80
CA GLU A 108 -5.67 3.11 -7.75
C GLU A 108 -4.19 2.82 -7.94
N LEU A 109 -3.36 3.85 -8.09
CA LEU A 109 -1.92 3.68 -8.23
C LEU A 109 -1.31 3.01 -6.99
N LEU A 110 -1.63 3.51 -5.79
CA LEU A 110 -1.07 2.96 -4.56
C LEU A 110 -1.56 1.53 -4.31
N ILE A 111 -2.81 1.21 -4.65
CA ILE A 111 -3.35 -0.16 -4.57
C ILE A 111 -2.68 -1.07 -5.60
N ALA A 112 -2.46 -0.60 -6.83
CA ALA A 112 -1.76 -1.36 -7.87
C ALA A 112 -0.33 -1.72 -7.43
N LEU A 113 0.39 -0.79 -6.78
CA LEU A 113 1.71 -1.07 -6.22
C LEU A 113 1.69 -2.19 -5.17
N HIS A 114 0.65 -2.27 -4.35
CA HIS A 114 0.49 -3.33 -3.34
C HIS A 114 0.10 -4.69 -3.95
N ARG A 115 -0.38 -4.72 -5.19
CA ARG A 115 -0.76 -5.94 -5.92
C ARG A 115 0.38 -6.59 -6.68
N ILE A 116 1.52 -5.91 -6.81
CA ILE A 116 2.70 -6.45 -7.52
C ILE A 116 3.22 -7.69 -6.80
N SER A 117 3.40 -8.78 -7.55
CA SER A 117 3.94 -10.03 -7.01
C SER A 117 5.44 -9.91 -6.74
N LEU A 118 5.92 -10.62 -5.72
CA LEU A 118 7.36 -10.72 -5.42
C LEU A 118 8.14 -11.48 -6.49
N GLU A 119 7.46 -12.22 -7.37
CA GLU A 119 8.05 -12.85 -8.54
C GLU A 119 8.38 -11.82 -9.63
N GLU A 120 7.61 -10.74 -9.71
CA GLU A 120 7.77 -9.70 -10.73
C GLU A 120 8.74 -8.61 -10.27
N CYS A 121 8.74 -8.28 -8.98
CA CYS A 121 9.53 -7.18 -8.43
C CYS A 121 9.92 -7.42 -6.98
N GLU A 122 11.17 -7.10 -6.64
CA GLU A 122 11.66 -7.22 -5.26
C GLU A 122 10.92 -6.27 -4.32
N LEU A 123 10.68 -6.74 -3.09
CA LEU A 123 9.96 -6.01 -2.05
C LEU A 123 10.52 -4.60 -1.81
N ARG A 124 11.85 -4.43 -1.84
CA ARG A 124 12.52 -3.14 -1.61
C ARG A 124 12.16 -2.10 -2.68
N THR A 125 12.03 -2.53 -3.94
CA THR A 125 11.64 -1.66 -5.05
C THR A 125 10.20 -1.19 -4.89
N ILE A 126 9.29 -2.08 -4.49
CA ILE A 126 7.90 -1.73 -4.20
C ILE A 126 7.82 -0.78 -3.00
N ILE A 127 8.62 -1.00 -1.95
CA ILE A 127 8.74 -0.09 -0.81
C ILE A 127 9.19 1.31 -1.24
N ASN A 128 10.18 1.40 -2.13
CA ASN A 128 10.66 2.69 -2.63
C ASN A 128 9.59 3.40 -3.45
N ALA A 129 8.88 2.66 -4.33
CA ALA A 129 7.80 3.20 -5.14
C ALA A 129 6.63 3.72 -4.27
N THR A 130 6.17 2.93 -3.30
CA THR A 130 5.15 3.39 -2.34
C THR A 130 5.62 4.60 -1.54
N SER A 131 6.91 4.70 -1.21
CA SER A 131 7.47 5.90 -0.55
C SER A 131 7.43 7.14 -1.44
N VAL A 132 7.56 7.02 -2.75
CA VAL A 132 7.39 8.16 -3.68
C VAL A 132 5.96 8.69 -3.57
N CYS A 133 4.95 7.82 -3.53
CA CYS A 133 3.56 8.22 -3.31
C CYS A 133 3.39 8.99 -1.99
N PHE A 134 3.86 8.43 -0.87
CA PHE A 134 3.74 9.06 0.45
C PHE A 134 4.46 10.41 0.59
N ASN A 135 5.46 10.69 -0.26
CA ASN A 135 6.14 11.98 -0.28
C ASN A 135 5.31 13.08 -0.96
N GLU A 136 4.33 12.72 -1.80
CA GLU A 136 3.42 13.65 -2.47
C GLU A 136 2.19 13.94 -1.59
N ARG A 137 2.42 14.62 -0.46
CA ARG A 137 1.40 14.83 0.60
C ARG A 137 0.17 15.63 0.18
N SER A 138 0.29 16.44 -0.88
CA SER A 138 -0.84 17.16 -1.47
C SER A 138 -1.80 16.23 -2.22
N ILE A 139 -1.29 15.08 -2.69
CA ILE A 139 -2.04 14.08 -3.44
C ILE A 139 -2.56 12.99 -2.50
N TYR A 140 -1.70 12.46 -1.63
CA TYR A 140 -2.02 11.34 -0.74
C TYR A 140 -2.45 11.84 0.64
N THR A 141 -3.63 12.46 0.68
CA THR A 141 -4.28 12.93 1.91
C THR A 141 -4.82 11.78 2.76
N ASP A 142 -5.28 12.08 3.97
CA ASP A 142 -5.94 11.13 4.86
C ASP A 142 -7.19 10.47 4.23
N ASP A 143 -7.98 11.21 3.45
CA ASP A 143 -9.15 10.67 2.75
C ASP A 143 -8.75 9.63 1.69
N ILE A 144 -7.73 9.93 0.89
CA ILE A 144 -7.21 9.01 -0.13
C ILE A 144 -6.63 7.76 0.54
N LEU A 145 -5.84 7.94 1.60
CA LEU A 145 -5.24 6.82 2.32
C LEU A 145 -6.29 5.97 3.05
N ALA A 146 -7.38 6.56 3.54
CA ALA A 146 -8.50 5.82 4.09
C ALA A 146 -9.09 4.86 3.06
N VAL A 147 -9.38 5.35 1.84
CA VAL A 147 -9.88 4.52 0.73
C VAL A 147 -8.90 3.39 0.40
N VAL A 148 -7.59 3.70 0.32
CA VAL A 148 -6.56 2.69 0.05
C VAL A 148 -6.53 1.61 1.14
N LEU A 149 -6.47 2.00 2.41
CA LEU A 149 -6.42 1.03 3.51
C LEU A 149 -7.68 0.17 3.59
N GLN A 150 -8.85 0.76 3.33
CA GLN A 150 -10.13 0.06 3.33
C GLN A 150 -10.23 -0.96 2.19
N GLN A 151 -9.69 -0.66 1.01
CA GLN A 151 -9.66 -1.63 -0.09
C GLN A 151 -8.60 -2.72 0.12
N LEU A 152 -7.40 -2.36 0.61
CA LEU A 152 -6.31 -3.33 0.81
C LEU A 152 -6.62 -4.34 1.91
N VAL A 153 -7.26 -3.93 3.01
CA VAL A 153 -7.67 -4.86 4.08
C VAL A 153 -8.72 -5.85 3.59
N GLU A 154 -9.49 -5.49 2.54
CA GLU A 154 -10.52 -6.36 1.99
C GLU A 154 -9.99 -7.48 1.09
N MET A 155 -8.73 -7.40 0.66
CA MET A 155 -8.10 -8.40 -0.20
C MET A 155 -7.82 -9.74 0.52
N SER A 156 -7.75 -10.81 -0.26
CA SER A 156 -7.38 -12.16 0.19
C SER A 156 -6.45 -12.81 -0.86
N PRO A 157 -5.17 -13.09 -0.52
CA PRO A 157 -4.49 -12.74 0.74
C PRO A 157 -4.30 -11.23 0.92
N ILE A 158 -3.98 -10.81 2.15
CA ILE A 158 -3.72 -9.40 2.45
C ILE A 158 -2.34 -9.05 1.89
N PRO A 159 -2.18 -7.92 1.17
CA PRO A 159 -0.90 -7.52 0.60
C PRO A 159 0.21 -7.41 1.65
N ILE A 160 1.39 -7.96 1.35
CA ILE A 160 2.50 -8.07 2.30
C ILE A 160 2.96 -6.72 2.89
N LEU A 161 2.78 -5.62 2.14
CA LEU A 161 3.13 -4.26 2.56
C LEU A 161 2.01 -3.54 3.31
N PHE A 162 0.84 -4.15 3.47
CA PHE A 162 -0.34 -3.51 4.06
C PHE A 162 -0.05 -2.84 5.41
N MET A 163 0.54 -3.58 6.35
CA MET A 163 0.82 -3.02 7.68
C MET A 163 1.88 -1.92 7.65
N ARG A 164 2.82 -1.95 6.69
CA ARG A 164 3.75 -0.83 6.51
C ARG A 164 2.99 0.43 6.14
N THR A 165 2.04 0.32 5.22
CA THR A 165 1.17 1.42 4.78
C THR A 165 0.29 1.91 5.92
N VAL A 166 -0.31 1.02 6.73
CA VAL A 166 -1.06 1.39 7.95
C VAL A 166 -0.19 2.23 8.90
N LEU A 167 1.03 1.76 9.20
CA LEU A 167 1.96 2.44 10.11
C LEU A 167 2.44 3.79 9.55
N GLN A 168 2.72 3.87 8.24
CA GLN A 168 3.12 5.10 7.57
C GLN A 168 1.97 6.12 7.57
N THR A 169 0.75 5.69 7.22
CA THR A 169 -0.46 6.53 7.28
C THR A 169 -0.66 7.08 8.69
N PHE A 170 -0.60 6.24 9.73
CA PHE A 170 -0.74 6.71 11.11
C PHE A 170 0.35 7.70 11.53
N SER A 171 1.59 7.48 11.09
CA SER A 171 2.71 8.39 11.40
C SER A 171 2.54 9.76 10.74
N LEU A 172 1.94 9.82 9.54
CA LEU A 172 1.67 11.08 8.83
C LEU A 172 0.39 11.75 9.32
N TYR A 173 -0.63 10.98 9.68
CA TYR A 173 -1.96 11.45 10.06
C TYR A 173 -2.43 10.81 11.38
N PRO A 174 -1.86 11.19 12.55
CA PRO A 174 -2.25 10.61 13.84
C PRO A 174 -3.74 10.77 14.19
N LYS A 175 -4.40 11.81 13.63
CA LYS A 175 -5.85 12.02 13.75
C LYS A 175 -6.70 10.85 13.26
N MET A 176 -6.14 9.96 12.43
CA MET A 176 -6.80 8.76 11.94
C MET A 176 -6.83 7.60 12.96
N ALA A 177 -6.38 7.79 14.21
CA ALA A 177 -6.29 6.73 15.22
C ALA A 177 -7.53 5.81 15.28
N ASN A 178 -8.73 6.40 15.34
CA ASN A 178 -9.99 5.65 15.38
C ASN A 178 -10.21 4.80 14.13
N PHE A 179 -9.92 5.35 12.94
CA PHE A 179 -10.00 4.60 11.69
C PHE A 179 -9.00 3.44 11.66
N ILE A 180 -7.76 3.66 12.13
CA ILE A 180 -6.77 2.59 12.23
C ILE A 180 -7.26 1.48 13.17
N MET A 181 -7.96 1.81 14.27
CA MET A 181 -8.51 0.77 15.16
C MET A 181 -9.58 -0.08 14.46
N ILE A 182 -10.42 0.52 13.59
CA ILE A 182 -11.38 -0.22 12.75
C ILE A 182 -10.64 -1.18 11.80
N ILE A 183 -9.54 -0.72 11.20
CA ILE A 183 -8.68 -1.57 10.35
C ILE A 183 -8.09 -2.74 11.15
N LEU A 184 -7.54 -2.49 12.34
CA LEU A 184 -7.00 -3.55 13.20
C LEU A 184 -8.08 -4.55 13.62
N GLN A 185 -9.29 -4.09 13.94
CA GLN A 185 -10.42 -4.98 14.23
C GLN A 185 -10.75 -5.88 13.05
N ARG A 186 -10.76 -5.35 11.82
CA ARG A 186 -10.97 -6.15 10.60
C ARG A 186 -9.89 -7.21 10.40
N LEU A 187 -8.64 -6.90 10.73
CA LEU A 187 -7.53 -7.87 10.68
C LEU A 187 -7.72 -9.04 11.66
N ILE A 188 -8.33 -8.81 12.82
CA ILE A 188 -8.69 -9.88 13.76
C ILE A 188 -9.71 -10.82 13.11
N THR A 189 -10.77 -10.27 12.53
CA THR A 189 -11.79 -11.06 11.81
C THR A 189 -11.18 -11.89 10.68
N LYS A 190 -10.17 -11.34 10.00
CA LYS A 190 -9.43 -12.03 8.92
C LYS A 190 -8.30 -12.94 9.41
N GLN A 191 -8.15 -13.10 10.73
CA GLN A 191 -7.14 -13.96 11.33
C GLN A 191 -5.72 -13.61 10.85
N ALA A 192 -5.36 -12.33 10.90
CA ALA A 192 -4.08 -11.81 10.41
C ALA A 192 -2.84 -12.55 10.96
N TRP A 193 -2.97 -13.20 12.12
CA TRP A 193 -1.94 -14.09 12.69
C TRP A 193 -1.56 -15.28 11.82
N LYS A 194 -2.36 -15.65 10.82
CA LYS A 194 -2.00 -16.66 9.81
C LYS A 194 -0.93 -16.17 8.82
N GLN A 195 -0.70 -14.87 8.72
CA GLN A 195 0.28 -14.25 7.83
C GLN A 195 1.35 -13.54 8.66
N ALA A 196 2.53 -14.15 8.82
CA ALA A 196 3.57 -13.69 9.75
C ALA A 196 3.95 -12.20 9.60
N ARG A 197 4.08 -11.70 8.36
CA ARG A 197 4.43 -10.29 8.10
C ARG A 197 3.33 -9.31 8.50
N ILE A 198 2.07 -9.68 8.24
CA ILE A 198 0.92 -8.86 8.64
C ILE A 198 0.78 -8.89 10.16
N TRP A 199 0.97 -10.05 10.77
CA TRP A 199 0.91 -10.21 12.22
C TRP A 199 1.98 -9.40 12.96
N GLU A 200 3.22 -9.46 12.50
CA GLU A 200 4.31 -8.64 13.04
C GLU A 200 3.97 -7.14 12.96
N GLY A 201 3.42 -6.70 11.83
CA GLY A 201 2.96 -5.33 11.65
C GLY A 201 1.79 -4.96 12.56
N PHE A 202 0.83 -5.87 12.77
CA PHE A 202 -0.30 -5.69 13.69
C PHE A 202 0.19 -5.40 15.11
N ILE A 203 1.11 -6.22 15.62
CA ILE A 203 1.68 -6.06 16.98
C ILE A 203 2.36 -4.69 17.11
N LYS A 204 3.22 -4.33 16.14
CA LYS A 204 3.89 -3.01 16.10
C LYS A 204 2.89 -1.86 16.05
N CYS A 205 1.77 -2.02 15.35
CA CYS A 205 0.73 -1.00 15.30
C CYS A 205 0.05 -0.85 16.66
N CYS A 206 -0.33 -1.96 17.31
CA CYS A 206 -0.91 -1.94 18.65
C CYS A 206 0.02 -1.26 19.67
N GLU A 207 1.32 -1.53 19.61
CA GLU A 207 2.32 -0.89 20.47
C GLU A 207 2.38 0.63 20.26
N LYS A 208 2.36 1.09 19.00
CA LYS A 208 2.45 2.52 18.66
C LYS A 208 1.17 3.31 18.92
N THR A 209 0.02 2.66 18.94
CA THR A 209 -1.28 3.33 19.09
C THR A 209 -1.84 3.23 20.51
N ARG A 210 -1.03 2.80 21.49
CA ARG A 210 -1.40 2.85 22.92
C ARG A 210 -1.88 4.28 23.30
N PRO A 211 -2.94 4.41 24.13
CA PRO A 211 -3.76 3.35 24.72
C PRO A 211 -4.92 2.86 23.83
N HIS A 212 -5.14 3.47 22.65
CA HIS A 212 -6.28 3.17 21.77
C HIS A 212 -6.34 1.71 21.30
N SER A 213 -5.20 1.02 21.29
CA SER A 213 -5.10 -0.40 20.92
C SER A 213 -5.58 -1.37 21.99
N PHE A 214 -5.72 -0.97 23.25
CA PHE A 214 -6.08 -1.89 24.33
C PHE A 214 -7.46 -2.57 24.11
N PRO A 215 -8.53 -1.85 23.72
CA PRO A 215 -9.80 -2.49 23.35
C PRO A 215 -9.68 -3.49 22.19
N ILE A 216 -8.71 -3.29 21.29
CA ILE A 216 -8.48 -4.19 20.15
C ILE A 216 -7.75 -5.46 20.61
N LEU A 217 -6.78 -5.33 21.51
CA LEU A 217 -6.07 -6.49 22.09
C LEU A 217 -7.02 -7.41 22.87
N LEU A 218 -8.01 -6.85 23.57
CA LEU A 218 -9.02 -7.62 24.30
C LEU A 218 -9.97 -8.44 23.39
N GLN A 219 -9.99 -8.18 22.08
CA GLN A 219 -10.78 -8.93 21.10
C GLN A 219 -10.02 -10.10 20.48
N LEU A 220 -8.71 -10.23 20.74
CA LEU A 220 -7.92 -11.35 20.25
C LEU A 220 -8.32 -12.66 20.95
N PRO A 221 -8.22 -13.81 20.28
CA PRO A 221 -8.34 -15.08 20.97
C PRO A 221 -7.18 -15.28 21.98
N PRO A 222 -7.37 -16.08 23.04
CA PRO A 222 -6.41 -16.17 24.15
C PRO A 222 -4.98 -16.54 23.74
N SER A 223 -4.82 -17.45 22.77
CA SER A 223 -3.49 -17.87 22.31
C SER A 223 -2.75 -16.76 21.55
N GLN A 224 -3.45 -15.98 20.72
CA GLN A 224 -2.86 -14.84 20.04
C GLN A 224 -2.53 -13.72 21.01
N LEU A 225 -3.40 -13.42 21.97
CA LEU A 225 -3.11 -12.43 23.01
C LEU A 225 -1.86 -12.82 23.80
N LYS A 226 -1.75 -14.08 24.23
CA LYS A 226 -0.56 -14.58 24.94
C LYS A 226 0.71 -14.35 24.13
N HIS A 227 0.67 -14.66 22.83
CA HIS A 227 1.80 -14.43 21.92
C HIS A 227 2.16 -12.94 21.80
N VAL A 228 1.17 -12.03 21.69
CA VAL A 228 1.44 -10.58 21.68
C VAL A 228 2.15 -10.14 22.96
N LEU A 229 1.67 -10.57 24.12
CA LEU A 229 2.24 -10.19 25.42
C LEU A 229 3.63 -10.79 25.68
N GLN A 230 3.95 -11.91 25.03
CA GLN A 230 5.30 -12.50 25.06
C GLN A 230 6.30 -11.71 24.20
N ILE A 231 5.85 -11.16 23.07
CA ILE A 231 6.71 -10.34 22.19
C ILE A 231 6.91 -8.94 22.76
N THR A 232 5.85 -8.34 23.32
CA THR A 232 5.88 -6.95 23.79
C THR A 232 5.38 -6.87 25.23
N SER A 233 6.30 -7.04 26.20
CA SER A 233 5.98 -7.02 27.63
C SER A 233 5.37 -5.68 28.08
N GLU A 234 5.77 -4.56 27.48
CA GLU A 234 5.19 -3.24 27.81
C GLU A 234 3.68 -3.13 27.51
N LEU A 235 3.16 -3.92 26.56
CA LEU A 235 1.71 -3.96 26.30
C LEU A 235 0.97 -4.57 27.49
N ARG A 236 1.59 -5.50 28.24
CA ARG A 236 0.98 -6.15 29.41
C ARG A 236 0.69 -5.14 30.50
N ASP A 237 1.71 -4.38 30.92
CA ASP A 237 1.56 -3.39 32.00
C ASP A 237 0.54 -2.32 31.65
N GLY A 238 0.56 -1.86 30.39
CA GLY A 238 -0.42 -0.91 29.87
C GLY A 238 -1.85 -1.46 29.90
N LEU A 239 -2.02 -2.73 29.49
CA LEU A 239 -3.31 -3.40 29.48
C LEU A 239 -3.85 -3.62 30.89
N VAL A 240 -3.02 -4.01 31.86
CA VAL A 240 -3.40 -4.13 33.28
C VAL A 240 -3.88 -2.78 33.83
N ARG A 241 -3.12 -1.70 33.60
CA ARG A 241 -3.52 -0.35 34.03
C ARG A 241 -4.82 0.09 33.37
N TYR A 242 -4.98 -0.19 32.08
CA TYR A 242 -6.22 0.09 31.36
C TYR A 242 -7.40 -0.64 31.99
N LEU A 243 -7.26 -1.94 32.26
CA LEU A 243 -8.29 -2.72 32.96
C LEU A 243 -8.62 -2.12 34.32
N CYS A 244 -7.63 -1.66 35.10
CA CYS A 244 -7.79 -0.98 36.41
C CYS A 244 -8.53 0.35 36.33
N SER A 245 -8.44 1.04 35.21
CA SER A 245 -9.18 2.28 34.99
C SER A 245 -10.63 2.08 34.55
N MET A 246 -11.00 0.86 34.11
CA MET A 246 -12.36 0.61 33.60
C MET A 246 -13.39 0.42 34.71
N PRO A 247 -14.65 0.85 34.50
CA PRO A 247 -15.75 0.51 35.40
C PRO A 247 -15.92 -1.01 35.55
N ILE A 248 -16.26 -1.45 36.77
CA ILE A 248 -16.42 -2.87 37.11
C ILE A 248 -17.39 -3.58 36.15
N ALA A 249 -18.50 -2.94 35.80
CA ALA A 249 -19.49 -3.51 34.87
C ALA A 249 -18.91 -3.84 33.48
N GLN A 250 -17.96 -3.03 32.98
CA GLN A 250 -17.29 -3.29 31.69
C GLN A 250 -16.17 -4.31 31.84
N ARG A 251 -15.53 -4.40 33.00
CA ARG A 251 -14.53 -5.44 33.27
C ARG A 251 -15.18 -6.83 33.33
N SER A 252 -16.37 -6.94 33.91
CA SER A 252 -17.09 -8.20 34.05
C SER A 252 -17.55 -8.81 32.71
N SER A 253 -17.60 -8.03 31.62
CA SER A 253 -17.93 -8.56 30.29
C SER A 253 -16.73 -9.18 29.56
N ILE A 254 -15.52 -9.04 30.11
CA ILE A 254 -14.31 -9.60 29.51
C ILE A 254 -14.26 -11.11 29.83
N PRO A 255 -14.06 -11.98 28.83
CA PRO A 255 -13.96 -13.42 29.06
C PRO A 255 -12.85 -13.77 30.05
N SER A 256 -13.12 -14.67 31.00
CA SER A 256 -12.14 -15.08 32.01
C SER A 256 -10.86 -15.66 31.41
N SER A 257 -10.96 -16.33 30.25
CA SER A 257 -9.79 -16.84 29.51
C SER A 257 -8.83 -15.74 29.05
N ILE A 258 -9.33 -14.53 28.81
CA ILE A 258 -8.51 -13.36 28.45
C ILE A 258 -7.86 -12.78 29.70
N LEU A 259 -8.60 -12.65 30.80
CA LEU A 259 -8.06 -12.18 32.08
C LEU A 259 -6.91 -13.06 32.58
N ILE A 260 -7.09 -14.39 32.53
CA ILE A 260 -6.05 -15.35 32.92
C ILE A 260 -4.76 -15.11 32.12
N VAL A 261 -4.84 -14.92 30.80
CA VAL A 261 -3.65 -14.68 29.96
C VAL A 261 -2.91 -13.39 30.35
N ILE A 262 -3.65 -12.36 30.77
CA ILE A 262 -3.09 -11.09 31.23
C ILE A 262 -2.44 -11.29 32.61
N GLU A 263 -3.03 -12.12 33.49
CA GLU A 263 -2.56 -12.40 34.84
C GLU A 263 -1.39 -13.40 34.91
N ASP A 264 -1.28 -14.36 33.98
CA ASP A 264 -0.33 -15.52 33.94
C ASP A 264 1.17 -15.14 34.08
N ASP A 265 1.53 -13.86 33.99
CA ASP A 265 2.90 -13.33 34.15
C ASP A 265 2.94 -11.98 34.92
N SER A 266 1.78 -11.47 35.37
CA SER A 266 1.69 -10.20 36.07
C SER A 266 2.04 -10.40 37.54
N LYS A 267 3.28 -10.08 37.93
CA LYS A 267 3.66 -10.05 39.35
C LYS A 267 2.71 -9.09 40.12
N ASN A 268 1.77 -9.65 40.88
CA ASN A 268 0.97 -9.00 41.93
C ASN A 268 0.00 -7.87 41.55
N VAL A 269 -0.95 -8.09 40.62
CA VAL A 269 -2.21 -7.31 40.61
C VAL A 269 -3.38 -8.24 40.33
N ALA A 270 -4.15 -8.62 41.35
CA ALA A 270 -5.38 -9.38 41.18
C ALA A 270 -6.42 -8.50 40.48
N LEU A 271 -6.80 -8.84 39.24
CA LEU A 271 -7.85 -8.12 38.50
C LEU A 271 -9.24 -8.68 38.80
N ILE A 272 -9.30 -9.89 39.37
CA ILE A 272 -10.49 -10.61 39.80
C ILE A 272 -10.70 -10.39 41.31
N PRO A 273 -11.83 -9.82 41.77
CA PRO A 273 -12.17 -9.83 43.19
C PRO A 273 -12.42 -11.28 43.65
N PRO A 274 -12.04 -11.66 44.88
CA PRO A 274 -12.32 -13.01 45.38
C PRO A 274 -13.81 -13.28 45.29
N SER A 275 -14.17 -14.39 44.67
CA SER A 275 -15.53 -14.91 44.66
C SER A 275 -15.94 -15.14 46.12
N ASN A 276 -16.80 -14.28 46.66
CA ASN A 276 -17.50 -14.56 47.91
C ASN A 276 -18.49 -15.70 47.62
N SER A 277 -18.03 -16.94 47.78
CA SER A 277 -18.90 -18.07 48.04
C SER A 277 -19.39 -17.96 49.48
N ALA A 278 -20.64 -17.53 49.64
CA ALA A 278 -21.47 -17.79 50.81
C ALA A 278 -22.76 -18.46 50.32
#